data_AF-R5AS24-F1
#
_entry.id   AF-R5AS24-F1
#
_cell.length_a   1.000
_cell.length_b   1.000
_cell.length_c   1.000
_cell.angle_alpha   90.00
_cell.angle_beta   90.00
_cell.angle_gamma   90.00
#
_symmetry.space_group_name_H-M   'P 1'
#
loop_
_entity.id
_entity.type
_entity.pdbx_description
1 polymer ?
#
loop_
_entity_poly.entity_id
_entity_poly.type
_entity_poly.pdbx_seq_one_letter_code
_entity_poly.pdbx_strand_id
1 'polypeptide(L)'
;MCYDSASGKMLYAHVSSYSYYTKTTALYSIDLSDQTATQLYSLNGACLAGLYTPASFDAAVPGEVTDLKAVNDGASTDIALSFTMPSKTFGGTALTSAKYTVLLDGEATSHKNVSADGGSEVNITVASTAGTHSVAVYCSNLSGDGPEVSTEVFVGPDTPAAPQNVKLTFDGRDATISWEAPIGKNGGKYDDSKIAYKVTRVNDGVVVVASTKELSVTDEIPEGSVRPISYNVTVVYDGTDGESAVSNTEYGGDPLEITPSYSYSENFTDITDYADAGIVVVSANANNPTTSLTTADGNTYLTVVGNGSQPRIFMPAMRLKAKHTYRVTFDWMYPDYTYNYGMPFGFGLTKQPLGDAPEAKNVVPLTTVYGSTEHINAFGDNTKF
;
A
#
# COMPACT_ATOMS: atom_id res chain seq x y z
N MET A 1 -24.61 -20.48 -12.81
CA MET A 1 -24.54 -21.37 -14.00
C MET A 1 -23.38 -20.91 -14.85
N CYS A 2 -22.78 -21.82 -15.62
CA CYS A 2 -21.67 -21.54 -16.53
C CYS A 2 -21.81 -22.43 -17.76
N TYR A 3 -21.50 -21.92 -18.94
CA TYR A 3 -21.42 -22.74 -20.15
C TYR A 3 -20.01 -23.29 -20.31
N ASP A 4 -19.87 -24.61 -20.32
CA ASP A 4 -18.61 -25.30 -20.57
C ASP A 4 -18.43 -25.50 -22.08
N SER A 5 -17.60 -24.66 -22.68
CA SER A 5 -17.27 -24.76 -24.11
C SER A 5 -16.59 -26.08 -24.48
N ALA A 6 -15.88 -26.73 -23.55
CA ALA A 6 -15.19 -28.00 -23.80
C ALA A 6 -16.18 -29.15 -24.05
N SER A 7 -17.20 -29.24 -23.20
CA SER A 7 -18.21 -30.31 -23.28
C SER A 7 -19.46 -29.90 -24.06
N GLY A 8 -19.62 -28.60 -24.35
CA GLY A 8 -20.83 -28.04 -24.95
C GLY A 8 -22.04 -28.00 -24.00
N LYS A 9 -21.83 -28.17 -22.69
CA LYS A 9 -22.90 -28.31 -21.69
C LYS A 9 -22.99 -27.10 -20.77
N MET A 10 -24.17 -26.85 -20.21
CA MET A 10 -24.30 -25.89 -19.11
C MET A 10 -24.09 -26.58 -17.77
N LEU A 11 -23.19 -26.05 -16.96
CA LEU A 11 -23.08 -26.40 -15.55
C LEU A 11 -24.04 -25.54 -14.73
N TYR A 12 -24.90 -26.17 -13.96
CA TYR A 12 -25.92 -25.52 -13.15
C TYR A 12 -25.85 -25.97 -11.69
N ALA A 13 -25.49 -25.04 -10.82
CA ALA A 13 -25.59 -25.22 -9.38
C ALA A 13 -27.05 -24.99 -8.97
N HIS A 14 -27.74 -26.06 -8.61
CA HIS A 14 -29.14 -26.03 -8.23
C HIS A 14 -29.28 -26.07 -6.70
N VAL A 15 -30.16 -25.24 -6.18
CA VAL A 15 -30.64 -25.30 -4.80
C VAL A 15 -32.11 -25.66 -4.86
N SER A 16 -32.46 -26.89 -4.48
CA SER A 16 -33.85 -27.27 -4.34
C SER A 16 -34.38 -26.84 -2.97
N SER A 17 -35.54 -26.19 -2.99
CA SER A 17 -36.26 -25.78 -1.79
C SER A 17 -37.36 -26.81 -1.53
N TYR A 18 -37.11 -27.80 -0.66
CA TYR A 18 -38.14 -28.76 -0.26
C TYR A 18 -38.73 -28.43 1.13
N SER A 19 -37.97 -27.80 2.02
CA SER A 19 -38.49 -27.10 3.22
C SER A 19 -37.43 -26.17 3.85
N TYR A 20 -37.81 -25.40 4.89
CA TYR A 20 -36.86 -24.63 5.72
C TYR A 20 -35.76 -25.51 6.35
N TYR A 21 -36.04 -26.80 6.55
CA TYR A 21 -35.15 -27.77 7.21
C TYR A 21 -34.45 -28.73 6.24
N THR A 22 -34.84 -28.75 4.96
CA THR A 22 -34.28 -29.64 3.93
C THR A 22 -34.01 -28.85 2.65
N LYS A 23 -32.79 -28.35 2.55
CA LYS A 23 -32.22 -27.83 1.30
C LYS A 23 -31.33 -28.92 0.70
N THR A 24 -31.60 -29.33 -0.54
CA THR A 24 -30.65 -30.15 -1.29
C THR A 24 -29.96 -29.26 -2.30
N THR A 25 -28.63 -29.25 -2.25
CA THR A 25 -27.79 -28.52 -3.20
C THR A 25 -27.02 -29.53 -4.04
N ALA A 26 -26.97 -29.31 -5.35
CA ALA A 26 -26.29 -30.21 -6.28
C ALA A 26 -25.80 -29.46 -7.52
N LEU A 27 -24.72 -29.96 -8.12
CA LEU A 27 -24.22 -29.50 -9.40
C LEU A 27 -24.72 -30.43 -10.49
N TYR A 28 -25.33 -29.85 -11.53
CA TYR A 28 -25.81 -30.55 -12.71
C TYR A 28 -25.01 -30.16 -13.94
N SER A 29 -24.83 -31.10 -14.88
CA SER A 29 -24.56 -30.78 -16.28
C SER A 29 -25.86 -30.88 -17.06
N ILE A 30 -26.18 -29.86 -17.83
CA ILE A 30 -27.34 -29.79 -18.72
C ILE A 30 -26.81 -29.89 -20.15
N ASP A 31 -27.23 -30.93 -20.87
CA ASP A 31 -26.99 -31.02 -22.30
C ASP A 31 -28.01 -30.13 -23.03
N LEU A 32 -27.52 -29.19 -23.83
CA LEU A 32 -28.38 -28.21 -24.50
C LEU A 32 -29.09 -28.80 -25.73
N SER A 33 -28.59 -29.91 -26.27
CA SER A 33 -29.15 -30.52 -27.49
C SER A 33 -30.45 -31.27 -27.22
N ASP A 34 -30.55 -31.94 -26.07
CA ASP A 34 -31.70 -32.75 -25.67
C ASP A 34 -32.34 -32.30 -24.34
N GLN A 35 -31.81 -31.24 -23.72
CA GLN A 35 -32.29 -30.64 -22.47
C GLN A 35 -32.23 -31.59 -21.26
N THR A 36 -31.40 -32.64 -21.33
CA THR A 36 -31.22 -33.57 -20.22
C THR A 36 -30.31 -33.00 -19.13
N ALA A 37 -30.76 -33.11 -17.88
CA ALA A 37 -29.97 -32.71 -16.70
C ALA A 37 -29.42 -33.95 -15.99
N THR A 38 -28.10 -34.04 -15.89
CA THR A 38 -27.39 -35.10 -15.17
C THR A 38 -26.76 -34.52 -13.91
N GLN A 39 -27.07 -35.08 -12.73
CA GLN A 39 -26.42 -34.66 -11.49
C GLN A 39 -24.96 -35.14 -11.49
N LEU A 40 -24.02 -34.20 -11.38
CA LEU A 40 -22.59 -34.49 -11.26
C LEU A 40 -22.20 -34.75 -9.80
N TYR A 41 -22.62 -33.86 -8.89
CA TYR A 41 -22.24 -33.92 -7.48
C TYR A 41 -23.35 -33.42 -6.55
N SER A 42 -23.44 -34.00 -5.35
CA SER A 42 -24.14 -33.38 -4.22
C SER A 42 -23.23 -32.34 -3.59
N LEU A 43 -23.74 -31.15 -3.34
CA LEU A 43 -23.02 -30.07 -2.65
C LEU A 43 -23.27 -30.09 -1.13
N ASN A 44 -24.07 -31.04 -0.62
CA ASN A 44 -24.28 -31.32 0.81
C ASN A 44 -24.59 -30.07 1.68
N GLY A 45 -25.40 -29.15 1.15
CA GLY A 45 -25.78 -27.92 1.85
C GLY A 45 -24.82 -26.75 1.63
N ALA A 46 -23.70 -26.94 0.93
CA ALA A 46 -22.84 -25.85 0.49
C ALA A 46 -23.54 -25.01 -0.59
N CYS A 47 -23.30 -23.70 -0.54
CA CYS A 47 -23.62 -22.76 -1.61
C CYS A 47 -22.35 -22.42 -2.39
N LEU A 48 -22.45 -22.37 -3.72
CA LEU A 48 -21.35 -21.91 -4.56
C LEU A 48 -21.46 -20.40 -4.74
N ALA A 49 -20.39 -19.67 -4.42
CA ALA A 49 -20.31 -18.23 -4.64
C ALA A 49 -20.16 -17.87 -6.12
N GLY A 50 -19.57 -18.78 -6.91
CA GLY A 50 -19.39 -18.63 -8.35
C GLY A 50 -19.12 -19.97 -9.01
N LEU A 51 -19.37 -20.04 -10.32
CA LEU A 51 -19.07 -21.18 -11.16
C LEU A 51 -18.48 -20.64 -12.46
N TYR A 52 -17.28 -21.09 -12.81
CA TYR A 52 -16.64 -20.75 -14.06
C TYR A 52 -16.04 -22.02 -14.68
N THR A 53 -15.94 -22.03 -15.99
CA THR A 53 -15.22 -23.04 -16.76
C THR A 53 -14.15 -22.31 -17.56
N PRO A 54 -12.89 -22.79 -17.56
CA PRO A 54 -11.87 -22.24 -18.45
C PRO A 54 -12.37 -22.27 -19.90
N ALA A 55 -11.98 -21.28 -20.70
CA ALA A 55 -12.20 -21.36 -22.14
C ALA A 55 -11.49 -22.60 -22.69
N SER A 56 -12.19 -23.37 -23.52
CA SER A 56 -11.63 -24.53 -24.20
C SER A 56 -11.57 -24.24 -25.70
N PHE A 57 -10.43 -24.56 -26.28
CA PHE A 57 -10.15 -24.34 -27.70
C PHE A 57 -9.89 -25.67 -28.39
N ASP A 58 -10.27 -25.78 -29.67
CA ASP A 58 -9.91 -26.94 -30.48
C ASP A 58 -8.37 -27.01 -30.59
N ALA A 59 -7.77 -28.18 -30.38
CA ALA A 59 -6.32 -28.37 -30.41
C ALA A 59 -5.65 -27.93 -31.73
N ALA A 60 -6.42 -27.82 -32.82
CA ALA A 60 -5.96 -27.41 -34.13
C ALA A 60 -6.01 -25.89 -34.39
N VAL A 61 -6.66 -25.08 -33.56
CA VAL A 61 -6.61 -23.60 -33.71
C VAL A 61 -5.22 -23.08 -33.36
N PRO A 62 -4.82 -21.86 -33.80
CA PRO A 62 -3.55 -21.28 -33.40
C PRO A 62 -3.43 -21.12 -31.88
N GLY A 63 -2.21 -21.20 -31.34
CA GLY A 63 -1.96 -20.84 -29.95
C GLY A 63 -2.09 -19.33 -29.70
N GLU A 64 -1.83 -18.92 -28.47
CA GLU A 64 -1.74 -17.51 -28.07
C GLU A 64 -0.59 -16.78 -28.80
N VAL A 65 -0.77 -15.49 -29.04
CA VAL A 65 0.36 -14.62 -29.32
C VAL A 65 1.19 -14.44 -28.05
N THR A 66 2.49 -14.24 -28.17
CA THR A 66 3.36 -13.90 -27.03
C THR A 66 3.89 -12.49 -27.14
N ASP A 67 4.45 -11.97 -26.05
CA ASP A 67 5.14 -10.67 -26.04
C ASP A 67 4.27 -9.49 -26.51
N LEU A 68 2.95 -9.60 -26.28
CA LEU A 68 2.01 -8.54 -26.61
C LEU A 68 2.33 -7.28 -25.81
N LYS A 69 2.58 -6.19 -26.52
CA LYS A 69 2.88 -4.89 -25.95
C LYS A 69 2.22 -3.79 -26.76
N ALA A 70 1.41 -2.98 -26.07
CA ALA A 70 0.81 -1.77 -26.60
C ALA A 70 1.46 -0.55 -25.95
N VAL A 71 1.96 0.40 -26.74
CA VAL A 71 2.53 1.66 -26.23
C VAL A 71 2.04 2.86 -27.02
N ASN A 72 1.88 3.98 -26.33
CA ASN A 72 1.67 5.29 -26.93
C ASN A 72 2.84 6.22 -26.60
N ASP A 73 3.06 7.24 -27.42
CA ASP A 73 4.15 8.19 -27.27
C ASP A 73 3.82 9.39 -26.35
N GLY A 74 2.56 9.54 -25.93
CA GLY A 74 2.07 10.66 -25.13
C GLY A 74 1.73 11.91 -25.95
N ALA A 75 1.89 11.88 -27.27
CA ALA A 75 1.69 13.04 -28.15
C ALA A 75 0.64 12.78 -29.23
N SER A 76 0.66 11.59 -29.84
CA SER A 76 -0.32 11.13 -30.82
C SER A 76 -1.43 10.31 -30.19
N THR A 77 -2.46 10.00 -30.96
CA THR A 77 -3.52 9.04 -30.55
C THR A 77 -3.29 7.64 -31.13
N ASP A 78 -2.09 7.37 -31.64
CA ASP A 78 -1.76 6.08 -32.22
C ASP A 78 -1.14 5.14 -31.18
N ILE A 79 -1.50 3.86 -31.25
CA ILE A 79 -0.94 2.79 -30.44
C ILE A 79 0.07 2.04 -31.30
N ALA A 80 1.34 2.02 -30.90
CA ALA A 80 2.32 1.08 -31.43
C ALA A 80 2.13 -0.27 -30.74
N LEU A 81 1.76 -1.28 -31.50
CA LEU A 81 1.47 -2.63 -31.04
C LEU A 81 2.51 -3.60 -31.58
N SER A 82 3.13 -4.36 -30.69
CA SER A 82 4.04 -5.47 -31.04
C SER A 82 3.59 -6.78 -30.39
N PHE A 83 3.73 -7.89 -31.09
CA PHE A 83 3.50 -9.24 -30.57
C PHE A 83 4.16 -10.29 -31.45
N THR A 84 4.36 -11.49 -30.91
CA THR A 84 4.89 -12.64 -31.65
C THR A 84 3.75 -13.58 -32.01
N MET A 85 3.64 -13.93 -33.30
CA MET A 85 2.68 -14.92 -33.79
C MET A 85 2.94 -16.30 -33.15
N PRO A 86 1.91 -17.11 -32.89
CA PRO A 86 2.09 -18.48 -32.40
C PRO A 86 2.89 -19.32 -33.41
N SER A 87 3.93 -20.00 -32.94
CA SER A 87 4.68 -20.99 -33.74
C SER A 87 4.04 -22.38 -33.71
N LYS A 88 2.99 -22.56 -32.92
CA LYS A 88 2.27 -23.82 -32.73
C LYS A 88 0.77 -23.59 -32.63
N THR A 89 -0.02 -24.62 -32.94
CA THR A 89 -1.44 -24.70 -32.59
C THR A 89 -1.61 -24.77 -31.06
N PHE A 90 -2.82 -24.54 -30.57
CA PHE A 90 -3.17 -24.67 -29.16
C PHE A 90 -2.80 -26.07 -28.60
N GLY A 91 -2.96 -27.12 -29.40
CA GLY A 91 -2.54 -28.48 -29.08
C GLY A 91 -1.04 -28.78 -29.22
N GLY A 92 -0.22 -27.79 -29.57
CA GLY A 92 1.25 -27.90 -29.62
C GLY A 92 1.85 -28.41 -30.95
N THR A 93 1.04 -28.55 -32.01
CA THR A 93 1.55 -28.92 -33.34
C THR A 93 2.19 -27.71 -34.01
N ALA A 94 3.28 -27.87 -34.77
CA ALA A 94 3.93 -26.75 -35.46
C ALA A 94 2.97 -26.02 -36.42
N LEU A 95 3.03 -24.69 -36.41
CA LEU A 95 2.20 -23.81 -37.23
C LEU A 95 3.09 -22.98 -38.15
N THR A 96 2.89 -23.08 -39.46
CA THR A 96 3.70 -22.35 -40.45
C THR A 96 3.22 -20.91 -40.64
N SER A 97 1.92 -20.69 -40.60
CA SER A 97 1.29 -19.38 -40.79
C SER A 97 -0.10 -19.37 -40.15
N ALA A 98 -0.55 -18.20 -39.71
CA ALA A 98 -1.92 -17.96 -39.25
C ALA A 98 -2.39 -16.59 -39.69
N LYS A 99 -3.64 -16.27 -39.41
CA LYS A 99 -4.14 -14.89 -39.48
C LYS A 99 -4.23 -14.33 -38.07
N TYR A 100 -4.00 -13.03 -37.90
CA TYR A 100 -4.30 -12.34 -36.65
C TYR A 100 -5.41 -11.32 -36.85
N THR A 101 -6.14 -11.05 -35.77
CA THR A 101 -7.10 -9.96 -35.66
C THR A 101 -6.79 -9.17 -34.40
N VAL A 102 -6.66 -7.85 -34.55
CA VAL A 102 -6.53 -6.92 -33.41
C VAL A 102 -7.88 -6.31 -33.10
N LEU A 103 -8.27 -6.38 -31.83
CA LEU A 103 -9.42 -5.71 -31.26
C LEU A 103 -8.97 -4.50 -30.44
N LEU A 104 -9.71 -3.40 -30.56
CA LEU A 104 -9.60 -2.22 -29.71
C LEU A 104 -10.95 -2.05 -29.00
N ASP A 105 -10.95 -2.11 -27.68
CA ASP A 105 -12.15 -2.06 -26.83
C ASP A 105 -13.22 -3.10 -27.23
N GLY A 106 -12.78 -4.28 -27.64
CA GLY A 106 -13.63 -5.39 -28.08
C GLY A 106 -14.07 -5.33 -29.55
N GLU A 107 -13.78 -4.25 -30.26
CA GLU A 107 -14.16 -4.07 -31.67
C GLU A 107 -12.97 -4.30 -32.61
N ALA A 108 -13.22 -4.98 -33.74
CA ALA A 108 -12.16 -5.29 -34.69
C ALA A 108 -11.63 -4.04 -35.41
N THR A 109 -10.31 -3.88 -35.42
CA THR A 109 -9.61 -2.77 -36.09
C THR A 109 -9.45 -3.01 -37.59
N SER A 110 -8.73 -2.13 -38.29
CA SER A 110 -8.30 -2.35 -39.69
C SER A 110 -7.37 -3.56 -39.86
N HIS A 111 -6.77 -4.05 -38.77
CA HIS A 111 -5.90 -5.23 -38.76
C HIS A 111 -6.69 -6.50 -38.44
N LYS A 112 -7.72 -6.77 -39.25
CA LYS A 112 -8.56 -7.97 -39.13
C LYS A 112 -8.15 -9.02 -40.17
N ASN A 113 -7.95 -10.25 -39.72
CA ASN A 113 -7.61 -11.40 -40.58
C ASN A 113 -6.34 -11.23 -41.43
N VAL A 114 -5.32 -10.55 -40.89
CA VAL A 114 -4.04 -10.31 -41.60
C VAL A 114 -3.14 -11.54 -41.47
N SER A 115 -2.58 -12.02 -42.58
CA SER A 115 -1.73 -13.22 -42.58
C SER A 115 -0.31 -12.89 -42.13
N ALA A 116 0.27 -13.75 -41.29
CA ALA A 116 1.67 -13.70 -40.89
C ALA A 116 2.24 -15.10 -40.62
N ASP A 117 3.56 -15.23 -40.65
CA ASP A 117 4.25 -16.50 -40.43
C ASP A 117 4.26 -16.88 -38.95
N GLY A 118 4.16 -18.18 -38.65
CA GLY A 118 4.20 -18.67 -37.27
C GLY A 118 5.54 -18.36 -36.59
N GLY A 119 5.49 -17.83 -35.37
CA GLY A 119 6.69 -17.40 -34.64
C GLY A 119 7.32 -16.09 -35.12
N SER A 120 6.75 -15.42 -36.14
CA SER A 120 7.24 -14.12 -36.58
C SER A 120 6.78 -13.01 -35.64
N GLU A 121 7.60 -11.97 -35.51
CA GLU A 121 7.25 -10.75 -34.80
C GLU A 121 6.40 -9.84 -35.71
N VAL A 122 5.32 -9.31 -35.17
CA VAL A 122 4.43 -8.35 -35.82
C VAL A 122 4.58 -7.01 -35.12
N ASN A 123 4.82 -5.96 -35.89
CA ASN A 123 4.92 -4.58 -35.44
C ASN A 123 4.00 -3.71 -36.29
N ILE A 124 2.95 -3.14 -35.68
CA ILE A 124 1.92 -2.36 -36.38
C ILE A 124 1.50 -1.14 -35.58
N THR A 125 0.84 -0.21 -36.26
CA THR A 125 0.19 0.94 -35.65
C THR A 125 -1.32 0.75 -35.71
N VAL A 126 -1.98 0.99 -34.57
CA VAL A 126 -3.44 0.97 -34.42
C VAL A 126 -3.89 2.38 -34.10
N ALA A 127 -4.71 2.97 -34.97
CA ALA A 127 -5.28 4.29 -34.73
C ALA A 127 -6.31 4.22 -33.59
N SER A 128 -6.26 5.17 -32.67
CA SER A 128 -7.15 5.26 -31.51
C SER A 128 -7.58 6.71 -31.23
N THR A 129 -8.27 6.88 -30.11
CA THR A 129 -8.55 8.17 -29.46
C THR A 129 -7.71 8.33 -28.19
N ALA A 130 -7.76 9.50 -27.56
CA ALA A 130 -7.15 9.69 -26.25
C ALA A 130 -7.96 8.96 -25.15
N GLY A 131 -7.26 8.43 -24.14
CA GLY A 131 -7.84 7.68 -23.03
C GLY A 131 -7.25 6.29 -22.84
N THR A 132 -7.74 5.56 -21.83
CA THR A 132 -7.36 4.16 -21.60
C THR A 132 -8.12 3.26 -22.56
N HIS A 133 -7.39 2.38 -23.25
CA HIS A 133 -7.94 1.41 -24.19
C HIS A 133 -7.48 0.00 -23.85
N SER A 134 -8.37 -0.97 -24.08
CA SER A 134 -8.03 -2.39 -24.05
C SER A 134 -7.68 -2.84 -25.47
N VAL A 135 -6.48 -3.37 -25.67
CA VAL A 135 -6.01 -3.91 -26.93
C VAL A 135 -5.90 -5.42 -26.80
N ALA A 136 -6.58 -6.15 -27.68
CA ALA A 136 -6.55 -7.60 -27.69
C ALA A 136 -6.16 -8.16 -29.05
N VAL A 137 -5.50 -9.31 -29.06
CA VAL A 137 -5.08 -10.00 -30.27
C VAL A 137 -5.41 -11.48 -30.14
N TYR A 138 -6.02 -12.04 -31.18
CA TYR A 138 -6.15 -13.49 -31.35
C TYR A 138 -5.72 -13.89 -32.75
N CYS A 139 -5.30 -15.15 -32.87
CA CYS A 139 -4.93 -15.75 -34.14
C CYS A 139 -6.00 -16.75 -34.60
N SER A 140 -6.24 -16.84 -35.91
CA SER A 140 -7.20 -17.76 -36.50
C SER A 140 -6.61 -18.56 -37.66
N ASN A 141 -7.16 -19.75 -37.88
CA ASN A 141 -6.90 -20.59 -39.04
C ASN A 141 -8.22 -21.24 -39.52
N LEU A 142 -8.14 -22.27 -40.38
CA LEU A 142 -9.34 -22.96 -40.88
C LEU A 142 -10.12 -23.72 -39.80
N SER A 143 -9.48 -24.06 -38.68
CA SER A 143 -10.12 -24.73 -37.53
C SER A 143 -10.86 -23.75 -36.61
N GLY A 144 -10.65 -22.45 -36.78
CA GLY A 144 -11.32 -21.40 -36.01
C GLY A 144 -10.35 -20.43 -35.34
N ASP A 145 -10.89 -19.72 -34.36
CA ASP A 145 -10.19 -18.70 -33.58
C ASP A 145 -9.50 -19.33 -32.38
N GLY A 146 -8.24 -18.97 -32.19
CA GLY A 146 -7.45 -19.31 -31.01
C GLY A 146 -7.71 -18.40 -29.84
N PRO A 147 -6.98 -18.60 -28.72
CA PRO A 147 -7.15 -17.79 -27.53
C PRO A 147 -6.75 -16.33 -27.77
N GLU A 148 -7.48 -15.44 -27.10
CA GLU A 148 -7.24 -14.00 -27.10
C GLU A 148 -6.26 -13.61 -25.99
N VAL A 149 -5.32 -12.73 -26.30
CA VAL A 149 -4.42 -12.10 -25.32
C VAL A 149 -4.67 -10.59 -25.33
N SER A 150 -4.80 -9.97 -24.17
CA SER A 150 -5.11 -8.55 -24.04
C SER A 150 -4.15 -7.79 -23.12
N THR A 151 -4.05 -6.49 -23.34
CA THR A 151 -3.27 -5.54 -22.54
C THR A 151 -3.96 -4.17 -22.57
N GLU A 152 -3.67 -3.31 -21.59
CA GLU A 152 -4.21 -1.96 -21.52
C GLU A 152 -3.14 -0.92 -21.88
N VAL A 153 -3.55 0.19 -22.49
CA VAL A 153 -2.68 1.31 -22.81
C VAL A 153 -3.41 2.64 -22.63
N PHE A 154 -2.75 3.61 -22.01
CA PHE A 154 -3.22 4.99 -21.99
C PHE A 154 -2.68 5.76 -23.20
N VAL A 155 -3.58 6.38 -23.95
CA VAL A 155 -3.29 7.09 -25.19
C VAL A 155 -3.45 8.59 -25.02
N GLY A 156 -2.45 9.35 -25.48
CA GLY A 156 -2.41 10.80 -25.39
C GLY A 156 -1.60 11.30 -24.18
N PRO A 157 -1.55 12.64 -23.99
CA PRO A 157 -0.76 13.25 -22.92
C PRO A 157 -1.34 12.91 -21.55
N ASP A 158 -0.54 12.29 -20.71
CA ASP A 158 -0.88 12.00 -19.33
C ASP A 158 -0.43 13.15 -18.39
N THR A 159 -0.83 13.03 -17.13
CA THR A 159 -0.32 13.85 -16.03
C THR A 159 0.54 12.97 -15.10
N PRO A 160 1.55 13.52 -14.41
CA PRO A 160 2.35 12.73 -13.49
C PRO A 160 1.54 12.31 -12.25
N ALA A 161 1.77 11.08 -11.79
CA ALA A 161 1.33 10.60 -10.48
C ALA A 161 2.16 11.22 -9.34
N ALA A 162 1.97 10.76 -8.10
CA ALA A 162 2.85 11.10 -6.99
C ALA A 162 4.31 10.66 -7.24
N PRO A 163 5.32 11.39 -6.72
CA PRO A 163 6.72 10.97 -6.77
C PRO A 163 6.92 9.61 -6.10
N GLN A 164 7.88 8.83 -6.58
CA GLN A 164 8.15 7.48 -6.07
C GLN A 164 9.28 7.51 -5.04
N ASN A 165 9.31 6.50 -4.16
CA ASN A 165 10.43 6.24 -3.25
C ASN A 165 10.92 7.47 -2.45
N VAL A 166 9.99 8.31 -1.98
CA VAL A 166 10.31 9.47 -1.15
C VAL A 166 10.95 9.03 0.16
N LYS A 167 12.17 9.47 0.42
CA LYS A 167 12.98 9.05 1.56
C LYS A 167 13.60 10.25 2.25
N LEU A 168 13.60 10.21 3.58
CA LEU A 168 14.27 11.13 4.47
C LEU A 168 15.44 10.41 5.16
N THR A 169 16.59 11.07 5.19
CA THR A 169 17.77 10.65 5.96
C THR A 169 18.39 11.86 6.67
N PHE A 170 19.15 11.61 7.73
CA PHE A 170 19.81 12.64 8.52
C PHE A 170 21.34 12.47 8.52
N ASP A 171 22.05 13.58 8.40
CA ASP A 171 23.45 13.72 8.83
C ASP A 171 23.56 14.91 9.79
N GLY A 172 23.64 14.63 11.09
CA GLY A 172 23.51 15.67 12.12
C GLY A 172 22.14 16.35 12.05
N ARG A 173 22.12 17.64 11.70
CA ARG A 173 20.88 18.43 11.52
C ARG A 173 20.45 18.57 10.06
N ASP A 174 21.26 18.08 9.12
CA ASP A 174 20.95 18.14 7.71
C ASP A 174 20.00 16.99 7.37
N ALA A 175 18.73 17.33 7.10
CA ALA A 175 17.73 16.43 6.56
C ALA A 175 17.90 16.37 5.04
N THR A 176 18.27 15.20 4.51
CA THR A 176 18.29 14.97 3.05
C THR A 176 17.04 14.22 2.65
N ILE A 177 16.25 14.86 1.78
CA ILE A 177 15.04 14.32 1.15
C ILE A 177 15.41 13.92 -0.27
N SER A 178 15.11 12.68 -0.66
CA SER A 178 15.34 12.18 -2.03
C SER A 178 14.12 11.42 -2.53
N TRP A 179 13.88 11.44 -3.83
CA TRP A 179 12.77 10.73 -4.47
C TRP A 179 13.11 10.31 -5.90
N GLU A 180 12.26 9.49 -6.48
CA GLU A 180 12.27 9.15 -7.90
C GLU A 180 11.15 9.89 -8.63
N ALA A 181 11.38 10.17 -9.91
CA ALA A 181 10.38 10.82 -10.76
C ALA A 181 9.07 10.00 -10.81
N PRO A 182 7.91 10.65 -10.88
CA PRO A 182 6.64 9.95 -10.99
C PRO A 182 6.50 9.24 -12.33
N ILE A 183 5.66 8.21 -12.37
CA ILE A 183 5.11 7.66 -13.61
C ILE A 183 3.88 8.45 -14.05
N GLY A 184 3.38 8.23 -15.26
CA GLY A 184 2.07 8.75 -15.66
C GLY A 184 0.96 8.19 -14.77
N LYS A 185 0.01 9.04 -14.39
CA LYS A 185 -1.12 8.70 -13.51
C LYS A 185 -1.96 7.55 -14.03
N ASN A 186 -2.06 7.41 -15.34
CA ASN A 186 -2.79 6.33 -16.01
C ASN A 186 -1.84 5.31 -16.66
N GLY A 187 -0.54 5.34 -16.31
CA GLY A 187 0.51 4.55 -16.97
C GLY A 187 0.96 5.12 -18.32
N GLY A 188 0.46 6.30 -18.71
CA GLY A 188 0.83 6.99 -19.94
C GLY A 188 2.13 7.80 -19.81
N LYS A 189 2.44 8.57 -20.86
CA LYS A 189 3.59 9.48 -20.88
C LYS A 189 3.13 10.92 -20.67
N TYR A 190 3.92 11.67 -19.92
CA TYR A 190 3.76 13.11 -19.71
C TYR A 190 5.02 13.84 -20.19
N ASP A 191 4.93 15.17 -20.36
CA ASP A 191 6.04 16.02 -20.78
C ASP A 191 6.97 16.31 -19.58
N ASP A 192 8.12 15.65 -19.53
CA ASP A 192 9.10 15.79 -18.45
C ASP A 192 9.67 17.21 -18.34
N SER A 193 9.66 18.00 -19.42
CA SER A 193 10.11 19.39 -19.39
C SER A 193 9.21 20.27 -18.51
N LYS A 194 7.98 19.85 -18.23
CA LYS A 194 6.99 20.56 -17.41
C LYS A 194 7.01 20.18 -15.93
N ILE A 195 7.76 19.16 -15.52
CA ILE A 195 7.74 18.67 -14.13
C ILE A 195 8.68 19.44 -13.22
N ALA A 196 8.24 19.88 -12.06
CA ALA A 196 9.08 20.34 -10.96
C ALA A 196 8.55 19.74 -9.65
N TYR A 197 9.25 19.99 -8.56
CA TYR A 197 8.89 19.47 -7.24
C TYR A 197 8.87 20.59 -6.21
N LYS A 198 7.87 20.52 -5.33
CA LYS A 198 7.77 21.32 -4.12
C LYS A 198 7.97 20.40 -2.92
N VAL A 199 8.83 20.81 -1.99
CA VAL A 199 9.09 20.07 -0.76
C VAL A 199 8.63 20.90 0.43
N THR A 200 7.69 20.36 1.20
CA THR A 200 7.13 21.00 2.40
C THR A 200 7.30 20.08 3.60
N ARG A 201 7.81 20.62 4.70
CA ARG A 201 7.93 19.90 5.96
C ARG A 201 6.55 19.75 6.61
N VAL A 202 6.18 18.53 7.00
CA VAL A 202 4.80 18.19 7.38
C VAL A 202 4.40 18.78 8.73
N ASN A 203 5.30 18.78 9.72
CA ASN A 203 5.00 19.17 11.10
C ASN A 203 4.72 20.67 11.28
N ASP A 204 5.37 21.53 10.48
CA ASP A 204 5.29 23.00 10.63
C ASP A 204 4.86 23.72 9.33
N GLY A 205 4.67 22.98 8.23
CA GLY A 205 4.24 23.53 6.95
C GLY A 205 5.33 24.36 6.25
N VAL A 206 6.58 24.33 6.71
CA VAL A 206 7.69 25.07 6.09
C VAL A 206 7.92 24.58 4.67
N VAL A 207 7.84 25.50 3.70
CA VAL A 207 8.20 25.22 2.31
C VAL A 207 9.72 25.31 2.19
N VAL A 208 10.39 24.15 2.13
CA VAL A 208 11.84 24.04 1.99
C VAL A 208 12.27 24.52 0.60
N VAL A 209 11.54 24.06 -0.42
CA VAL A 209 11.68 24.55 -1.79
C VAL A 209 10.32 24.58 -2.47
N ALA A 210 10.01 25.69 -3.11
CA ALA A 210 8.73 25.87 -3.80
C ALA A 210 8.71 25.28 -5.22
N SER A 211 9.89 25.13 -5.84
CA SER A 211 10.05 24.55 -7.17
C SER A 211 11.51 24.14 -7.40
N THR A 212 11.75 22.87 -7.73
CA THR A 212 13.06 22.34 -8.15
C THR A 212 12.91 21.28 -9.24
N LYS A 213 13.91 21.14 -10.11
CA LYS A 213 14.03 20.02 -11.07
C LYS A 213 14.87 18.86 -10.52
N GLU A 214 15.61 19.11 -9.45
CA GLU A 214 16.43 18.10 -8.77
C GLU A 214 15.54 17.04 -8.11
N LEU A 215 16.08 15.83 -7.94
CA LEU A 215 15.42 14.71 -7.28
C LEU A 215 15.84 14.55 -5.81
N SER A 216 16.49 15.59 -5.26
CA SER A 216 16.86 15.67 -3.86
C SER A 216 16.96 17.12 -3.40
N VAL A 217 16.62 17.36 -2.14
CA VAL A 217 16.73 18.63 -1.44
C VAL A 217 17.25 18.37 -0.04
N THR A 218 18.08 19.29 0.46
CA THR A 218 18.49 19.31 1.86
C THR A 218 17.74 20.41 2.60
N ASP A 219 17.31 20.11 3.81
CA ASP A 219 16.72 21.05 4.76
C ASP A 219 17.55 21.03 6.05
N GLU A 220 17.88 22.20 6.58
CA GLU A 220 18.59 22.31 7.87
C GLU A 220 17.55 22.40 8.99
N ILE A 221 17.53 21.39 9.87
CA ILE A 221 16.58 21.39 10.99
C ILE A 221 17.02 22.43 12.03
N PRO A 222 16.15 23.39 12.40
CA PRO A 222 16.50 24.39 13.38
C PRO A 222 16.75 23.76 14.76
N GLU A 223 17.52 24.47 15.59
CA GLU A 223 17.72 24.09 16.99
C GLU A 223 16.38 23.95 17.72
N GLY A 224 16.33 23.06 18.70
CA GLY A 224 15.15 22.87 19.53
C GLY A 224 14.91 21.40 19.89
N SER A 225 13.83 21.14 20.62
CA SER A 225 13.49 19.80 21.07
C SER A 225 13.36 18.81 19.91
N VAL A 226 13.84 17.58 20.13
CA VAL A 226 13.63 16.47 19.21
C VAL A 226 12.14 16.28 18.95
N ARG A 227 11.78 16.24 17.66
CA ARG A 227 10.40 16.05 17.19
C ARG A 227 10.35 15.16 15.95
N PRO A 228 9.21 14.53 15.63
CA PRO A 228 9.06 13.84 14.36
C PRO A 228 9.16 14.83 13.19
N ILE A 229 9.94 14.47 12.19
CA ILE A 229 10.17 15.21 10.96
C ILE A 229 9.82 14.29 9.80
N SER A 230 8.99 14.77 8.90
CA SER A 230 8.69 14.16 7.61
C SER A 230 8.41 15.24 6.58
N TYR A 231 8.49 14.88 5.30
CA TYR A 231 8.34 15.82 4.19
C TYR A 231 7.32 15.32 3.21
N ASN A 232 6.51 16.24 2.70
CA ASN A 232 5.69 16.01 1.52
C ASN A 232 6.43 16.51 0.28
N VAL A 233 6.60 15.64 -0.71
CA VAL A 233 7.12 15.99 -2.03
C VAL A 233 5.94 16.03 -2.99
N THR A 234 5.57 17.22 -3.44
CA THR A 234 4.46 17.48 -4.35
C THR A 234 5.00 17.70 -5.75
N VAL A 235 4.42 17.01 -6.75
CA VAL A 235 4.67 17.34 -8.16
C VAL A 235 4.09 18.71 -8.45
N VAL A 236 4.86 19.55 -9.13
CA VAL A 236 4.39 20.79 -9.74
C VAL A 236 4.47 20.58 -11.25
N TYR A 237 3.33 20.37 -11.91
CA TYR A 237 3.26 20.10 -13.35
C TYR A 237 2.68 21.31 -14.07
N ASP A 238 3.44 21.87 -15.01
CA ASP A 238 3.06 23.08 -15.77
C ASP A 238 2.64 24.25 -14.85
N GLY A 239 3.36 24.40 -13.72
CA GLY A 239 3.12 25.43 -12.72
C GLY A 239 1.96 25.16 -11.75
N THR A 240 1.31 23.99 -11.83
CA THR A 240 0.18 23.62 -10.97
C THR A 240 0.57 22.47 -10.04
N ASP A 241 0.19 22.58 -8.75
CA ASP A 241 0.37 21.49 -7.78
C ASP A 241 -0.45 20.26 -8.20
N GLY A 242 0.20 19.10 -8.23
CA GLY A 242 -0.37 17.79 -8.52
C GLY A 242 -0.35 16.87 -7.30
N GLU A 243 -0.16 15.58 -7.54
CA GLU A 243 -0.10 14.57 -6.48
C GLU A 243 1.20 14.66 -5.67
N SER A 244 1.16 14.11 -4.45
CA SER A 244 2.26 14.20 -3.51
C SER A 244 2.47 12.89 -2.75
N ALA A 245 3.72 12.64 -2.35
CA ALA A 245 4.10 11.51 -1.52
C ALA A 245 4.87 11.98 -0.29
N VAL A 246 4.64 11.32 0.84
CA VAL A 246 5.26 11.65 2.14
C VAL A 246 6.45 10.71 2.38
N SER A 247 7.55 11.26 2.90
CA SER A 247 8.72 10.48 3.31
C SER A 247 8.42 9.56 4.50
N ASN A 248 9.37 8.68 4.85
CA ASN A 248 9.45 8.15 6.21
C ASN A 248 9.54 9.30 7.24
N THR A 249 9.11 9.01 8.47
CA THR A 249 9.31 9.90 9.61
C THR A 249 10.62 9.55 10.29
N GLU A 250 11.44 10.57 10.52
CA GLU A 250 12.65 10.49 11.34
C GLU A 250 12.53 11.50 12.50
N TYR A 251 13.38 11.39 13.51
CA TYR A 251 13.35 12.31 14.65
C TYR A 251 14.56 13.24 14.61
N GLY A 252 14.30 14.53 14.45
CA GLY A 252 15.34 15.57 14.33
C GLY A 252 15.19 16.63 15.42
N GLY A 253 16.32 17.21 15.84
CA GLY A 253 16.42 18.22 16.90
C GLY A 253 17.55 17.92 17.88
N ASP A 254 17.66 18.73 18.92
CA ASP A 254 18.70 18.65 19.93
C ASP A 254 18.27 17.82 21.15
N PRO A 255 19.15 16.92 21.63
CA PRO A 255 18.90 16.26 22.89
C PRO A 255 19.06 17.24 24.05
N LEU A 256 18.16 17.15 25.01
CA LEU A 256 18.15 17.95 26.22
C LEU A 256 19.35 17.65 27.11
N GLU A 257 20.12 18.68 27.51
CA GLU A 257 21.22 18.49 28.46
C GLU A 257 20.70 18.49 29.91
N ILE A 258 20.79 17.33 30.57
CA ILE A 258 20.43 17.21 31.98
C ILE A 258 21.62 17.59 32.86
N THR A 259 21.43 18.61 33.71
CA THR A 259 22.46 19.14 34.62
C THR A 259 21.92 19.21 36.06
N PRO A 260 22.79 19.38 37.08
CA PRO A 260 22.31 19.55 38.46
C PRO A 260 21.37 20.76 38.64
N SER A 261 21.49 21.77 37.79
CA SER A 261 20.66 22.99 37.79
C SER A 261 19.48 22.93 36.81
N TYR A 262 19.36 21.86 36.01
CA TYR A 262 18.31 21.73 35.01
C TYR A 262 17.86 20.27 34.86
N SER A 263 16.63 20.01 35.27
CA SER A 263 15.93 18.72 35.12
C SER A 263 14.75 18.88 34.18
N TYR A 264 14.50 17.87 33.35
CA TYR A 264 13.26 17.77 32.61
C TYR A 264 12.08 17.45 33.54
N SER A 265 10.97 18.16 33.39
CA SER A 265 9.71 17.89 34.08
C SER A 265 8.56 18.35 33.18
N GLU A 266 7.52 17.53 33.05
CA GLU A 266 6.32 17.83 32.26
C GLU A 266 5.09 17.41 33.06
N ASN A 267 4.06 18.25 33.09
CA ASN A 267 2.78 18.05 33.79
C ASN A 267 1.56 18.21 32.86
N PHE A 268 1.80 18.48 31.58
CA PHE A 268 0.83 18.60 30.50
C PHE A 268 -0.19 19.74 30.64
N THR A 269 -0.02 20.69 31.57
CA THR A 269 -1.03 21.72 31.82
C THR A 269 -1.00 22.87 30.81
N ASP A 270 0.16 23.13 30.22
CA ASP A 270 0.39 24.30 29.34
C ASP A 270 0.57 23.93 27.86
N ILE A 271 0.31 22.67 27.49
CA ILE A 271 0.47 22.17 26.12
C ILE A 271 -0.86 21.60 25.59
N THR A 272 -1.06 21.69 24.28
CA THR A 272 -2.20 21.08 23.59
C THR A 272 -1.83 19.82 22.82
N ASP A 273 -0.53 19.64 22.53
CA ASP A 273 0.04 18.45 21.91
C ASP A 273 1.22 17.95 22.76
N TYR A 274 1.26 16.64 23.04
CA TYR A 274 2.37 16.04 23.78
C TYR A 274 3.70 16.10 23.01
N ALA A 275 3.65 16.26 21.69
CA ALA A 275 4.83 16.47 20.86
C ALA A 275 5.54 17.79 21.21
N ASP A 276 4.83 18.79 21.72
CA ASP A 276 5.41 20.07 22.18
C ASP A 276 6.32 19.87 23.40
N ALA A 277 6.04 18.85 24.21
CA ALA A 277 6.90 18.42 25.31
C ALA A 277 8.11 17.59 24.83
N GLY A 278 8.25 17.35 23.52
CA GLY A 278 9.28 16.48 22.93
C GLY A 278 9.05 14.99 23.19
N ILE A 279 7.83 14.61 23.59
CA ILE A 279 7.45 13.21 23.82
C ILE A 279 7.05 12.56 22.50
N VAL A 280 7.45 11.30 22.35
CA VAL A 280 7.17 10.50 21.17
C VAL A 280 6.44 9.22 21.57
N VAL A 281 5.31 8.94 20.92
CA VAL A 281 4.52 7.72 21.15
C VAL A 281 4.49 6.91 19.87
N VAL A 282 4.92 5.66 19.95
CA VAL A 282 5.05 4.76 18.80
C VAL A 282 4.62 3.34 19.15
N SER A 283 4.33 2.52 18.15
CA SER A 283 3.95 1.12 18.31
C SER A 283 4.75 0.24 17.36
N ALA A 284 5.04 -0.99 17.76
CA ALA A 284 5.66 -2.00 16.88
C ALA A 284 4.67 -2.61 15.87
N ASN A 285 3.36 -2.52 16.14
CA ASN A 285 2.30 -3.06 15.28
C ASN A 285 1.66 -1.96 14.42
N ALA A 286 1.12 -2.34 13.25
CA ALA A 286 0.53 -1.44 12.26
C ALA A 286 -0.72 -0.66 12.74
N ASN A 287 -1.33 -1.05 13.87
CA ASN A 287 -2.39 -0.26 14.50
C ASN A 287 -1.73 0.87 15.30
N ASN A 288 -2.05 2.12 14.99
CA ASN A 288 -1.54 3.25 15.76
C ASN A 288 -2.20 3.31 17.15
N PRO A 289 -1.43 3.56 18.24
CA PRO A 289 -2.04 3.90 19.51
C PRO A 289 -2.82 5.21 19.37
N THR A 290 -3.92 5.33 20.10
CA THR A 290 -4.61 6.61 20.21
C THR A 290 -4.09 7.36 21.41
N THR A 291 -3.76 8.64 21.22
CA THR A 291 -3.23 9.53 22.24
C THR A 291 -4.18 10.69 22.50
N SER A 292 -4.27 11.13 23.75
CA SER A 292 -5.02 12.32 24.13
C SER A 292 -4.44 12.93 25.42
N LEU A 293 -4.60 14.24 25.59
CA LEU A 293 -4.39 14.90 26.86
C LEU A 293 -5.72 14.89 27.63
N THR A 294 -5.75 14.24 28.79
CA THR A 294 -6.96 14.06 29.60
C THR A 294 -6.76 14.58 31.01
N THR A 295 -7.78 15.20 31.59
CA THR A 295 -7.74 15.70 32.96
C THR A 295 -8.49 14.75 33.91
N ALA A 296 -7.85 14.35 35.01
CA ALA A 296 -8.47 13.60 36.10
C ALA A 296 -7.88 14.05 37.44
N ASP A 297 -8.71 14.15 38.49
CA ASP A 297 -8.30 14.58 39.84
C ASP A 297 -7.46 15.86 39.91
N GLY A 298 -7.71 16.80 38.99
CA GLY A 298 -6.98 18.08 38.92
C GLY A 298 -5.60 18.02 38.25
N ASN A 299 -5.20 16.86 37.71
CA ASN A 299 -3.97 16.67 36.94
C ASN A 299 -4.29 16.44 35.46
N THR A 300 -3.38 16.84 34.56
CA THR A 300 -3.45 16.51 33.13
C THR A 300 -2.47 15.36 32.82
N TYR A 301 -2.92 14.38 32.04
CA TYR A 301 -2.15 13.19 31.69
C TYR A 301 -2.10 13.03 30.18
N LEU A 302 -0.96 12.55 29.66
CA LEU A 302 -0.90 11.89 28.37
C LEU A 302 -1.52 10.49 28.49
N THR A 303 -2.73 10.33 27.97
CA THR A 303 -3.39 9.04 27.84
C THR A 303 -2.94 8.36 26.56
N VAL A 304 -2.49 7.11 26.67
CA VAL A 304 -2.08 6.27 25.53
C VAL A 304 -2.88 4.98 25.56
N VAL A 305 -3.69 4.76 24.52
CA VAL A 305 -4.49 3.54 24.39
C VAL A 305 -3.89 2.67 23.30
N GLY A 306 -3.49 1.47 23.69
CA GLY A 306 -2.78 0.55 22.82
C GLY A 306 -3.63 -0.02 21.67
N ASN A 307 -4.92 -0.31 21.82
CA ASN A 307 -5.72 -0.95 20.74
C ASN A 307 -5.04 -2.19 20.10
N GLY A 308 -4.32 -2.99 20.90
CA GLY A 308 -3.53 -4.15 20.44
C GLY A 308 -2.11 -3.82 19.94
N SER A 309 -1.66 -2.57 20.07
CA SER A 309 -0.44 -2.07 19.44
C SER A 309 0.84 -2.11 20.30
N GLN A 310 0.74 -2.43 21.60
CA GLN A 310 1.87 -2.41 22.54
C GLN A 310 2.73 -1.13 22.44
N PRO A 311 2.14 0.04 22.74
CA PRO A 311 2.81 1.32 22.52
C PRO A 311 4.01 1.50 23.44
N ARG A 312 5.00 2.24 22.95
CA ARG A 312 6.17 2.73 23.70
C ARG A 312 6.11 4.26 23.74
N ILE A 313 6.45 4.82 24.89
CA ILE A 313 6.52 6.26 25.13
C ILE A 313 8.00 6.61 25.32
N PHE A 314 8.50 7.50 24.48
CA PHE A 314 9.84 8.03 24.57
C PHE A 314 9.77 9.46 25.07
N MET A 315 10.45 9.71 26.19
CA MET A 315 10.72 11.06 26.67
C MET A 315 11.64 11.79 25.68
N PRO A 316 11.75 13.13 25.76
CA PRO A 316 12.69 13.86 24.93
C PRO A 316 14.07 13.23 24.96
N ALA A 317 14.75 13.21 23.82
CA ALA A 317 16.12 12.72 23.79
C ALA A 317 16.95 13.51 24.79
N MET A 318 17.74 12.84 25.64
CA MET A 318 18.56 13.48 26.66
C MET A 318 20.02 13.17 26.46
N ARG A 319 20.89 14.16 26.64
CA ARG A 319 22.33 13.99 26.70
C ARG A 319 22.75 13.63 28.13
N LEU A 320 22.89 12.33 28.38
CA LEU A 320 23.36 11.78 29.65
C LEU A 320 24.90 11.61 29.63
N LYS A 321 25.55 11.91 30.75
CA LYS A 321 27.00 11.78 30.93
C LYS A 321 27.32 10.47 31.62
N ALA A 322 28.30 9.73 31.10
CA ALA A 322 28.77 8.50 31.73
C ALA A 322 29.25 8.76 33.17
N LYS A 323 29.11 7.76 34.04
CA LYS A 323 29.49 7.78 35.46
C LYS A 323 28.69 8.79 36.30
N HIS A 324 27.52 9.19 35.85
CA HIS A 324 26.60 10.04 36.62
C HIS A 324 25.37 9.22 37.05
N THR A 325 24.77 9.63 38.17
CA THR A 325 23.48 9.09 38.63
C THR A 325 22.40 10.11 38.34
N TYR A 326 21.33 9.66 37.70
CA TYR A 326 20.17 10.46 37.38
C TYR A 326 18.95 9.91 38.11
N ARG A 327 18.11 10.81 38.61
CA ARG A 327 16.83 10.47 39.23
C ARG A 327 15.75 10.51 38.17
N VAL A 328 14.98 9.42 38.07
CA VAL A 328 13.79 9.35 37.20
C VAL A 328 12.58 9.22 38.10
N THR A 329 11.58 10.08 37.86
CA THR A 329 10.30 10.06 38.56
C THR A 329 9.17 10.36 37.58
N PHE A 330 8.04 9.69 37.73
CA PHE A 330 6.82 10.00 37.01
C PHE A 330 5.63 9.45 37.78
N ASP A 331 4.48 10.08 37.56
CA ASP A 331 3.19 9.59 38.04
C ASP A 331 2.46 8.92 36.88
N TRP A 332 1.67 7.90 37.18
CA TRP A 332 0.91 7.16 36.18
C TRP A 332 -0.43 6.71 36.75
N MET A 333 -1.39 6.50 35.85
CA MET A 333 -2.77 6.15 36.20
C MET A 333 -3.27 5.02 35.31
N TYR A 334 -4.11 4.16 35.89
CA TYR A 334 -4.89 3.16 35.16
C TYR A 334 -6.36 3.61 35.15
N PRO A 335 -6.99 3.80 33.97
CA PRO A 335 -8.40 4.15 33.90
C PRO A 335 -9.25 2.97 34.37
N ASP A 336 -10.41 3.25 34.98
CA ASP A 336 -11.31 2.22 35.52
C ASP A 336 -11.75 1.23 34.44
N TYR A 337 -11.15 0.04 34.46
CA TYR A 337 -11.51 -1.07 33.58
C TYR A 337 -12.03 -2.22 34.41
N THR A 338 -13.19 -2.77 34.03
CA THR A 338 -13.91 -3.83 34.75
C THR A 338 -13.20 -5.20 34.74
N TYR A 339 -12.01 -5.29 34.15
CA TYR A 339 -11.24 -6.52 33.95
C TYR A 339 -9.88 -6.45 34.65
N ASN A 340 -9.59 -7.47 35.47
CA ASN A 340 -8.39 -7.65 36.30
C ASN A 340 -7.11 -8.03 35.51
N TYR A 341 -6.85 -7.42 34.35
CA TYR A 341 -5.58 -7.65 33.64
C TYR A 341 -4.55 -6.61 34.08
N GLY A 342 -3.45 -7.06 34.69
CA GLY A 342 -2.31 -6.19 34.96
C GLY A 342 -1.74 -5.64 33.66
N MET A 343 -1.52 -4.33 33.58
CA MET A 343 -0.75 -3.70 32.51
C MET A 343 0.71 -3.58 32.96
N PRO A 344 1.58 -4.56 32.64
CA PRO A 344 2.98 -4.40 32.95
C PRO A 344 3.55 -3.25 32.13
N PHE A 345 4.31 -2.39 32.77
CA PHE A 345 5.13 -1.43 32.07
C PHE A 345 6.48 -1.31 32.76
N GLY A 346 7.50 -1.06 31.96
CA GLY A 346 8.87 -0.84 32.39
C GLY A 346 9.40 0.44 31.77
N PHE A 347 10.60 0.83 32.18
CA PHE A 347 11.35 1.88 31.50
C PHE A 347 12.77 1.40 31.21
N GLY A 348 13.37 2.00 30.20
CA GLY A 348 14.72 1.69 29.75
C GLY A 348 15.34 2.87 29.01
N LEU A 349 16.59 2.70 28.59
CA LEU A 349 17.27 3.64 27.72
C LEU A 349 17.50 3.03 26.35
N THR A 350 17.42 3.86 25.33
CA THR A 350 17.79 3.52 23.96
C THR A 350 18.54 4.68 23.33
N LYS A 351 19.40 4.37 22.35
CA LYS A 351 20.08 5.36 21.52
C LYS A 351 19.27 5.74 20.28
N GLN A 352 18.12 5.10 20.05
CA GLN A 352 17.24 5.37 18.93
C GLN A 352 15.78 5.40 19.40
N PRO A 353 14.99 6.41 19.01
CA PRO A 353 13.58 6.55 19.42
C PRO A 353 12.66 5.43 18.91
N LEU A 354 13.18 4.49 18.11
CA LEU A 354 12.48 3.28 17.64
C LEU A 354 13.26 1.98 17.92
N GLY A 355 14.39 2.07 18.63
CA GLY A 355 15.21 0.91 18.97
C GLY A 355 14.61 0.07 20.10
N ASP A 356 15.08 -1.16 20.25
CA ASP A 356 14.85 -1.93 21.47
C ASP A 356 15.50 -1.18 22.64
N ALA A 357 14.65 -0.61 23.50
CA ALA A 357 15.05 -0.22 24.83
C ALA A 357 14.97 -1.49 25.68
N PRO A 358 16.08 -2.20 25.97
CA PRO A 358 16.03 -3.29 26.92
C PRO A 358 15.46 -2.74 28.22
N GLU A 359 14.41 -3.39 28.74
CA GLU A 359 13.78 -2.98 29.99
C GLU A 359 14.86 -2.90 31.07
N ALA A 360 15.18 -1.69 31.50
CA ALA A 360 16.15 -1.49 32.56
C ALA A 360 15.51 -1.83 33.91
N LYS A 361 14.21 -1.54 34.06
CA LYS A 361 13.43 -1.81 35.27
C LYS A 361 11.95 -2.05 34.97
N ASN A 362 11.39 -3.05 35.65
CA ASN A 362 9.95 -3.30 35.71
C ASN A 362 9.32 -2.38 36.75
N VAL A 363 8.36 -1.55 36.33
CA VAL A 363 7.66 -0.60 37.21
C VAL A 363 6.39 -1.26 37.75
N VAL A 364 5.65 -1.95 36.87
CA VAL A 364 4.50 -2.78 37.24
C VAL A 364 4.73 -4.21 36.75
N PRO A 365 4.84 -5.19 37.65
CA PRO A 365 4.91 -6.60 37.26
C PRO A 365 3.61 -7.09 36.61
N LEU A 366 3.73 -8.07 35.69
CA LEU A 366 2.60 -8.73 35.00
C LEU A 366 1.57 -9.34 35.98
N THR A 367 1.98 -9.68 37.20
CA THR A 367 1.14 -10.31 38.22
C THR A 367 0.33 -9.32 39.06
N THR A 368 0.47 -8.01 38.83
CA THR A 368 -0.22 -6.99 39.63
C THR A 368 -1.69 -6.88 39.20
N VAL A 369 -2.61 -7.10 40.14
CA VAL A 369 -4.06 -6.92 39.94
C VAL A 369 -4.50 -5.61 40.57
N TYR A 370 -5.02 -4.69 39.76
CA TYR A 370 -5.66 -3.46 40.24
C TYR A 370 -7.17 -3.66 40.32
N GLY A 371 -7.81 -3.13 41.37
CA GLY A 371 -9.27 -3.15 41.52
C GLY A 371 -9.96 -2.16 40.57
N SER A 372 -11.30 -2.10 40.62
CA SER A 372 -12.14 -1.19 39.80
C SER A 372 -12.15 0.25 40.33
N THR A 373 -10.99 0.82 40.61
CA THR A 373 -10.90 2.19 41.15
C THR A 373 -9.65 2.85 40.58
N GLU A 374 -9.80 4.09 40.12
CA GLU A 374 -8.68 4.88 39.63
C GLU A 374 -7.68 5.15 40.76
N HIS A 375 -6.39 4.93 40.48
CA HIS A 375 -5.31 5.16 41.41
C HIS A 375 -4.16 5.87 40.70
N ILE A 376 -3.81 7.06 41.21
CA ILE A 376 -2.56 7.73 40.86
C ILE A 376 -1.43 7.02 41.60
N ASN A 377 -0.47 6.50 40.84
CA ASN A 377 0.69 5.80 41.35
C ASN A 377 1.95 6.61 41.03
N ALA A 378 2.85 6.73 42.00
CA ALA A 378 4.13 7.41 41.82
C ALA A 378 5.27 6.41 41.68
N PHE A 379 6.16 6.65 40.72
CA PHE A 379 7.42 5.92 40.58
C PHE A 379 8.60 6.86 40.84
N GLY A 380 9.65 6.35 41.49
CA GLY A 380 10.88 7.09 41.71
C GLY A 380 12.08 6.18 41.88
N ASP A 381 13.16 6.48 41.16
CA ASP A 381 14.35 5.64 41.15
C ASP A 381 15.62 6.43 40.80
N ASN A 382 16.75 6.01 41.39
CA ASN A 382 18.08 6.53 41.08
C ASN A 382 18.83 5.53 40.20
N THR A 383 19.07 5.89 38.94
CA THR A 383 19.79 5.01 38.00
C THR A 383 21.12 5.64 37.60
N LYS A 384 22.18 4.81 37.62
CA LYS A 384 23.53 5.19 37.20
C LYS A 384 23.73 4.80 35.74
N PHE A 385 24.25 5.72 34.94
CA PHE A 385 24.48 5.55 33.50
C PHE A 385 25.96 5.66 33.13
#